data_AF-A0A3D3HYW1-F1
#
_entry.id   AF-A0A3D3HYW1-F1
#
_cell.length_a   1.000
_cell.length_b   1.000
_cell.length_c   1.000
_cell.angle_alpha   90.00
_cell.angle_beta   90.00
_cell.angle_gamma   90.00
#
_symmetry.space_group_name_H-M   'P 1'
#
loop_
_entity.id
_entity.type
_entity.pdbx_description
1 polymer ?
#
loop_
_entity_poly.entity_id
_entity_poly.type
_entity_poly.pdbx_seq_one_letter_code
_entity_poly.pdbx_strand_id
1 'polypeptide(L)'
;ATDVCHHEGRWFLRGVLYVPFTFSDGRWGWGCWAEVQESTVHALWALEDRDGSHLPPEPGTLACEIPCYPDSMGLPVRVQFGPGHLRPFFYCAEDQTHPLATDQRHGIDEAKYHAIVDTVMPK
;
A
#
# COMPACT_ATOMS: atom_id res chain seq x y z
N ALA A 1 -16.56 7.87 4.87
CA ALA A 1 -15.32 7.10 5.09
C ALA A 1 -14.12 7.98 4.73
N THR A 2 -13.10 8.04 5.58
CA THR A 2 -11.89 8.88 5.44
C THR A 2 -10.85 8.31 4.46
N ASP A 3 -11.17 7.19 3.81
CA ASP A 3 -10.22 6.39 3.04
C ASP A 3 -10.31 6.65 1.53
N VAL A 4 -11.17 7.58 1.09
CA VAL A 4 -11.29 8.03 -0.29
C VAL A 4 -11.13 9.54 -0.35
N CYS A 5 -10.33 10.02 -1.28
CA CYS A 5 -10.17 11.44 -1.61
C CYS A 5 -10.45 11.64 -3.10
N HIS A 6 -11.21 12.67 -3.44
CA HIS A 6 -11.40 13.12 -4.81
C HIS A 6 -10.82 14.52 -4.94
N HIS A 7 -9.82 14.69 -5.83
CA HIS A 7 -9.10 15.94 -5.99
C HIS A 7 -8.74 16.14 -7.46
N GLU A 8 -9.08 17.31 -8.01
CA GLU A 8 -8.81 17.68 -9.42
C GLU A 8 -9.29 16.64 -10.45
N GLY A 9 -10.45 16.03 -10.23
CA GLY A 9 -11.01 15.02 -11.13
C GLY A 9 -10.35 13.64 -11.04
N ARG A 10 -9.46 13.44 -10.07
CA ARG A 10 -8.75 12.18 -9.82
C ARG A 10 -9.20 11.57 -8.50
N TRP A 11 -9.18 10.24 -8.44
CA TRP A 11 -9.58 9.47 -7.27
C TRP A 11 -8.37 8.88 -6.57
N PHE A 12 -8.35 9.00 -5.26
CA PHE A 12 -7.29 8.48 -4.41
C PHE A 12 -7.86 7.63 -3.30
N LEU A 13 -7.19 6.53 -3.03
CA LEU A 13 -7.56 5.57 -2.01
C LEU A 13 -6.46 5.49 -0.95
N ARG A 14 -6.86 5.47 0.32
CA ARG A 14 -5.96 5.23 1.44
C ARG A 14 -5.88 3.73 1.71
N GLY A 15 -4.66 3.23 1.79
CA GLY A 15 -4.39 1.82 2.06
C GLY A 15 -3.19 1.61 2.96
N VAL A 16 -2.79 0.35 3.09
CA VAL A 16 -1.57 -0.02 3.79
C VAL A 16 -0.68 -0.84 2.86
N LEU A 17 0.56 -0.39 2.71
CA LEU A 17 1.61 -1.16 2.04
C LEU A 17 2.43 -1.87 3.10
N TYR A 18 2.46 -3.20 3.06
CA TYR A 18 3.26 -4.00 3.98
C TYR A 18 4.53 -4.52 3.34
N VAL A 19 5.59 -4.63 4.15
CA VAL A 19 6.83 -5.31 3.82
C VAL A 19 7.11 -6.35 4.92
N PRO A 20 7.30 -7.64 4.58
CA PRO A 20 7.51 -8.69 5.58
C PRO A 20 8.91 -8.61 6.21
N PHE A 21 9.07 -9.21 7.39
CA PHE A 21 10.37 -9.39 8.01
C PHE A 21 10.99 -10.73 7.61
N THR A 22 12.31 -10.78 7.48
CA THR A 22 13.05 -12.05 7.25
C THR A 22 13.47 -12.73 8.55
N PHE A 23 13.35 -12.04 9.68
CA PHE A 23 13.81 -12.49 11.01
C PHE A 23 12.65 -12.83 11.98
N SER A 24 11.40 -12.64 11.56
CA SER A 24 10.19 -13.03 12.31
C SER A 24 8.98 -13.14 11.38
N ASP A 25 7.87 -13.69 11.87
CA ASP A 25 6.60 -13.78 11.13
C ASP A 25 5.86 -12.42 11.00
N GLY A 26 6.49 -11.33 11.46
CA GLY A 26 5.93 -9.98 11.43
C GLY A 26 6.10 -9.26 10.11
N ARG A 27 5.59 -8.03 10.06
CA ARG A 27 5.70 -7.11 8.92
C ARG A 27 5.68 -5.66 9.38
N TRP A 28 6.30 -4.78 8.59
CA TRP A 28 6.18 -3.34 8.73
C TRP A 28 5.14 -2.80 7.74
N GLY A 29 4.37 -1.78 8.14
CA GLY A 29 3.31 -1.20 7.30
C GLY A 29 3.35 0.32 7.24
N TRP A 30 3.22 0.87 6.04
CA TRP A 30 3.01 2.30 5.83
C TRP A 30 1.56 2.55 5.44
N GLY A 31 0.90 3.49 6.13
CA GLY A 31 -0.34 4.07 5.63
C GLY A 31 -0.02 5.02 4.49
N CYS A 32 -0.51 4.71 3.29
CA CYS A 32 -0.17 5.44 2.07
C CYS A 32 -1.41 5.69 1.20
N TRP A 33 -1.23 6.51 0.17
CA TRP A 33 -2.26 6.84 -0.80
C TRP A 33 -1.89 6.27 -2.17
N ALA A 34 -2.89 5.78 -2.90
CA ALA A 34 -2.76 5.42 -4.30
C ALA A 34 -3.82 6.17 -5.12
N GLU A 35 -3.43 6.72 -6.26
CA GLU A 35 -4.37 7.10 -7.29
C GLU A 35 -4.98 5.83 -7.91
N VAL A 36 -6.29 5.86 -8.11
CA VAL A 36 -7.07 4.75 -8.64
C VAL A 36 -8.10 5.25 -9.65
N GLN A 37 -8.69 4.32 -10.40
CA GLN A 37 -9.85 4.65 -11.22
C GLN A 37 -11.08 4.85 -10.36
N GLU A 38 -12.04 5.62 -10.86
CA GLU A 38 -13.35 5.78 -10.22
C GLU A 38 -14.02 4.42 -9.95
N SER A 39 -13.96 3.50 -10.90
CA SER A 39 -14.50 2.13 -10.77
C SER A 39 -13.98 1.40 -9.53
N THR A 40 -12.71 1.56 -9.18
CA THR A 40 -12.10 0.96 -7.99
C THR A 40 -12.72 1.52 -6.70
N VAL A 41 -13.02 2.82 -6.67
CA VAL A 41 -13.69 3.46 -5.53
C VAL A 41 -15.13 2.99 -5.40
N HIS A 42 -15.86 2.92 -6.52
CA HIS A 42 -17.23 2.40 -6.53
C HIS A 42 -17.30 0.94 -6.10
N ALA A 43 -16.33 0.11 -6.52
CA ALA A 43 -16.20 -1.27 -6.07
C ALA A 43 -15.99 -1.36 -4.55
N LEU A 44 -15.14 -0.50 -3.99
CA LEU A 44 -14.96 -0.43 -2.54
C LEU A 44 -16.25 -0.04 -1.81
N TRP A 45 -16.98 0.98 -2.28
CA TRP A 45 -18.24 1.38 -1.66
C TRP A 45 -19.30 0.29 -1.74
N ALA A 46 -19.37 -0.43 -2.87
CA ALA A 46 -20.29 -1.54 -3.06
C ALA A 46 -20.04 -2.72 -2.10
N LEU A 47 -18.84 -2.84 -1.53
CA LEU A 47 -18.57 -3.86 -0.52
C LEU A 47 -19.38 -3.61 0.76
N GLU A 48 -19.69 -2.38 1.14
CA GLU A 48 -20.45 -2.05 2.36
C GLU A 48 -19.93 -2.82 3.60
N ASP A 49 -18.63 -2.76 3.87
CA ASP A 49 -17.94 -3.48 4.95
C ASP A 49 -17.99 -5.01 4.85
N ARG A 50 -18.39 -5.58 3.70
CA ARG A 50 -18.24 -7.01 3.40
C ARG A 50 -16.81 -7.34 3.00
N ASP A 51 -16.46 -8.62 3.12
CA ASP A 51 -15.16 -9.13 2.73
C ASP A 51 -14.92 -9.01 1.22
N GLY A 52 -13.99 -8.13 0.83
CA GLY A 52 -13.53 -7.97 -0.55
C GLY A 52 -12.23 -8.71 -0.88
N SER A 53 -11.65 -9.46 0.06
CA SER A 53 -10.34 -10.10 -0.10
C SER A 53 -10.29 -11.17 -1.20
N HIS A 54 -11.45 -11.69 -1.59
CA HIS A 54 -11.61 -12.65 -2.68
C HIS A 54 -11.69 -12.00 -4.07
N LEU A 55 -11.88 -10.68 -4.15
CA LEU A 55 -11.93 -9.96 -5.41
C LEU A 55 -10.53 -9.81 -6.01
N PRO A 56 -10.39 -9.81 -7.35
CA PRO A 56 -9.12 -9.53 -8.00
C PRO A 56 -8.55 -8.16 -7.58
N PRO A 57 -7.23 -8.03 -7.42
CA PRO A 57 -6.62 -6.73 -7.17
C PRO A 57 -6.83 -5.75 -8.33
N GLU A 58 -7.24 -4.53 -7.99
CA GLU A 58 -7.42 -3.43 -8.93
C GLU A 58 -6.11 -2.69 -9.19
N PRO A 59 -5.89 -2.07 -10.36
CA PRO A 59 -4.70 -1.27 -10.62
C PRO A 59 -4.74 0.07 -9.86
N GLY A 60 -3.56 0.57 -9.48
CA GLY A 60 -3.38 1.91 -8.95
C GLY A 60 -1.95 2.41 -9.11
N THR A 61 -1.72 3.65 -8.71
CA THR A 61 -0.40 4.30 -8.75
C THR A 61 -0.12 4.94 -7.40
N LEU A 62 1.02 4.67 -6.80
CA LEU A 62 1.37 5.24 -5.49
C LEU A 62 1.40 6.77 -5.57
N ALA A 63 0.63 7.45 -4.71
CA ALA A 63 0.43 8.89 -4.73
C ALA A 63 1.13 9.63 -3.56
N CYS A 64 2.04 8.95 -2.88
CA CYS A 64 2.88 9.52 -1.84
C CYS A 64 4.27 8.87 -1.84
N GLU A 65 5.27 9.59 -1.33
CA GLU A 65 6.57 8.98 -1.04
C GLU A 65 6.49 8.07 0.19
N ILE A 66 7.15 6.93 0.12
CA ILE A 66 7.33 5.99 1.21
C ILE A 66 8.65 6.31 1.91
N PRO A 67 8.64 6.59 3.22
CA PRO A 67 9.86 6.82 3.97
C PRO A 67 10.88 5.68 3.80
N CYS A 68 12.15 6.05 3.64
CA CYS A 68 13.29 5.16 3.34
C CYS A 68 13.33 4.58 1.91
N TYR A 69 12.38 4.97 1.06
CA TYR A 69 12.26 4.52 -0.32
C TYR A 69 12.09 5.73 -1.24
N PRO A 70 13.17 6.45 -1.57
CA PRO A 70 13.10 7.60 -2.48
C PRO A 70 12.58 7.18 -3.86
N ASP A 71 11.92 8.10 -4.56
CA ASP A 71 11.37 7.88 -5.90
C ASP A 71 10.28 6.79 -5.95
N SER A 72 9.56 6.63 -4.82
CA SER A 72 8.48 5.64 -4.71
C SER A 72 7.12 6.18 -5.16
N MET A 73 6.94 7.50 -5.15
CA MET A 73 5.74 8.11 -5.72
C MET A 73 5.69 7.86 -7.23
N GLY A 74 4.53 7.45 -7.74
CA GLY A 74 4.35 7.08 -9.14
C GLY A 74 4.57 5.60 -9.44
N LEU A 75 5.00 4.79 -8.46
CA LEU A 75 5.13 3.34 -8.67
C LEU A 75 3.76 2.69 -8.96
N PRO A 76 3.66 1.83 -9.99
CA PRO A 76 2.47 1.01 -10.20
C PRO A 76 2.24 0.06 -9.03
N VAL A 77 1.00 0.05 -8.53
CA VAL A 77 0.56 -0.84 -7.45
C VAL A 77 -0.71 -1.60 -7.83
N ARG A 78 -0.96 -2.67 -7.07
CA ARG A 78 -2.18 -3.44 -7.03
C ARG A 78 -2.90 -3.16 -5.72
N VAL A 79 -4.18 -2.82 -5.81
CA VAL A 79 -5.08 -2.52 -4.70
C VAL A 79 -5.89 -3.78 -4.41
N GLN A 80 -5.54 -4.47 -3.34
CA GLN A 80 -6.31 -5.60 -2.83
C GLN A 80 -7.29 -5.10 -1.77
N PHE A 81 -8.60 -5.36 -1.96
CA PHE A 81 -9.57 -5.06 -0.91
C PHE A 81 -9.37 -5.96 0.31
N GLY A 82 -9.58 -5.40 1.49
CA GLY A 82 -9.38 -6.09 2.76
C GLY A 82 -10.60 -6.90 3.20
N PRO A 83 -10.44 -7.77 4.21
CA PRO A 83 -11.57 -8.41 4.86
C PRO A 83 -12.36 -7.38 5.69
N GLY A 84 -13.63 -7.24 5.36
CA GLY A 84 -14.60 -6.40 6.06
C GLY A 84 -14.18 -4.93 6.15
N HIS A 85 -14.00 -4.45 7.37
CA HIS A 85 -13.66 -3.05 7.68
C HIS A 85 -12.15 -2.73 7.56
N LEU A 86 -11.30 -3.69 7.16
CA LEU A 86 -9.88 -3.42 6.99
C LEU A 86 -9.63 -2.55 5.75
N ARG A 87 -8.69 -1.61 5.89
CA ARG A 87 -8.23 -0.82 4.75
C ARG A 87 -7.66 -1.72 3.65
N PRO A 88 -7.80 -1.33 2.37
CA PRO A 88 -7.15 -2.00 1.27
C PRO A 88 -5.64 -2.13 1.46
N PHE A 89 -5.08 -3.22 0.95
CA PHE A 89 -3.65 -3.47 0.93
C PHE A 89 -3.06 -3.12 -0.43
N PHE A 90 -1.89 -2.51 -0.43
CA PHE A 90 -1.18 -2.16 -1.66
C PHE A 90 0.04 -3.06 -1.86
N TYR A 91 0.19 -3.55 -3.08
CA TYR A 91 1.34 -4.33 -3.53
C TYR A 91 1.97 -3.63 -4.73
N CYS A 92 3.28 -3.40 -4.73
CA CYS A 92 4.00 -3.01 -5.94
C CYS A 92 3.77 -4.06 -7.03
N ALA A 93 3.59 -3.62 -8.28
CA ALA A 93 3.44 -4.55 -9.39
C ALA A 93 4.67 -5.47 -9.53
N GLU A 94 4.46 -6.71 -9.99
CA GLU A 94 5.46 -7.78 -9.96
C GLU A 94 6.71 -7.48 -10.81
N ASP A 95 6.55 -6.68 -11.86
CA ASP A 95 7.60 -6.28 -12.79
C ASP A 95 8.49 -5.13 -12.27
N GLN A 96 8.12 -4.52 -11.13
CA GLN A 96 8.87 -3.40 -10.56
C GLN A 96 10.16 -3.84 -9.89
N THR A 97 11.28 -3.22 -10.28
CA THR A 97 12.61 -3.46 -9.70
C THR A 97 12.98 -2.46 -8.60
N HIS A 98 12.10 -1.50 -8.32
CA HIS A 98 12.28 -0.51 -7.25
C HIS A 98 12.59 -1.21 -5.90
N PRO A 99 13.47 -0.65 -5.04
CA PRO A 99 13.82 -1.27 -3.76
C PRO A 99 12.59 -1.65 -2.92
N LEU A 100 11.59 -0.77 -2.82
CA LEU A 100 10.31 -1.05 -2.14
C LEU A 100 9.63 -2.33 -2.64
N ALA A 101 9.58 -2.54 -3.96
CA ALA A 101 8.96 -3.71 -4.56
C ALA A 101 9.80 -4.97 -4.27
N THR A 102 11.13 -4.84 -4.29
CA THR A 102 12.06 -5.92 -3.95
C THR A 102 11.91 -6.34 -2.50
N ASP A 103 11.85 -5.38 -1.58
CA ASP A 103 11.68 -5.64 -0.15
C ASP A 103 10.30 -6.17 0.17
N GLN A 104 9.25 -5.70 -0.51
CA GLN A 104 7.91 -6.25 -0.33
C GLN A 104 7.83 -7.74 -0.72
N ARG A 105 8.61 -8.17 -1.72
CA ARG A 105 8.66 -9.57 -2.17
C ARG A 105 9.56 -10.45 -1.28
N HIS A 106 10.71 -9.94 -0.88
CA HIS A 106 11.75 -10.76 -0.22
C HIS A 106 11.88 -10.51 1.28
N GLY A 107 11.22 -9.48 1.79
CA GLY A 107 11.30 -9.01 3.15
C GLY A 107 12.53 -8.15 3.43
N ILE A 108 12.52 -7.56 4.62
CA ILE A 108 13.64 -6.79 5.18
C ILE A 108 14.23 -7.48 6.40
N ASP A 109 15.54 -7.33 6.58
CA ASP A 109 16.24 -7.79 7.76
C ASP A 109 16.09 -6.82 8.95
N GLU A 110 16.61 -7.24 10.10
CA GLU A 110 16.52 -6.47 11.34
C GLU A 110 17.26 -5.13 11.25
N ALA A 111 18.41 -5.08 10.57
CA ALA A 111 19.18 -3.87 10.39
C ALA A 111 18.41 -2.81 9.59
N LYS A 112 17.76 -3.22 8.48
CA LYS A 112 16.94 -2.32 7.66
C LYS A 112 15.65 -1.92 8.37
N TYR A 113 15.05 -2.82 9.14
CA TYR A 113 13.92 -2.46 10.02
C TYR A 113 14.30 -1.35 11.01
N HIS A 114 15.44 -1.46 11.69
CA HIS A 114 15.92 -0.41 12.59
C HIS A 114 16.19 0.91 11.87
N ALA A 115 16.79 0.88 10.66
CA ALA A 115 16.98 2.08 9.85
C ALA A 115 15.64 2.76 9.49
N ILE A 116 14.59 1.98 9.22
CA ILE A 116 13.24 2.51 8.97
C ILE A 116 12.68 3.15 10.24
N VAL A 117 12.75 2.47 11.39
CA VAL A 117 12.27 2.99 12.67
C VAL A 117 12.94 4.32 13.01
N ASP A 118 14.27 4.40 12.91
CA ASP A 118 15.03 5.62 13.21
C ASP A 118 14.67 6.78 12.27
N THR A 119 14.25 6.49 11.04
CA THR A 119 13.84 7.50 10.06
C THR A 119 12.41 8.01 10.32
N VAL A 120 11.48 7.12 10.67
CA VAL A 120 10.04 7.43 10.74
C VAL A 120 9.54 7.77 12.14
N MET A 121 10.27 7.36 13.18
CA MET A 121 9.96 7.61 14.58
C MET A 121 11.09 8.43 15.21
N PRO A 122 11.14 9.75 14.97
CA PRO A 122 12.13 10.59 15.63
C PRO A 122 11.95 10.54 17.15
N LYS A 123 13.08 10.51 17.87
CA LYS A 123 13.13 10.49 19.34
C LYS A 123 12.58 11.77 19.97
#